data_AF-A0A1I7XL02-F1
#
_entry.id   AF-A0A1I7XL02-F1
#
_cell.length_a   1.000
_cell.length_b   1.000
_cell.length_c   1.000
_cell.angle_alpha   90.00
_cell.angle_beta   90.00
_cell.angle_gamma   90.00
#
_symmetry.space_group_name_H-M   'P 1'
#
loop_
_entity.id
_entity.type
_entity.pdbx_description
1 polymer ?
#
loop_
_entity_poly.entity_id
_entity_poly.type
_entity_poly.pdbx_seq_one_letter_code
_entity_poly.pdbx_strand_id
1 'polypeptide(L)' 'MQNFLAGQRFQDVVEVRKWIDDFIASKPTSFFHEGNRKLPERWQKVIESEGKYFDDSIVDNYAELEVLKEEDSENS' A
#
# COMPACT_ATOMS: atom_id res chain seq x y z
N MET A 1 -9.36 -2.05 1.73
CA MET A 1 -10.78 -2.30 2.09
C MET A 1 -11.71 -2.04 0.91
N GLN A 2 -11.55 -0.93 0.17
CA GLN A 2 -12.41 -0.53 -0.94
C GLN A 2 -12.66 -1.63 -1.99
N ASN A 3 -11.63 -2.40 -2.36
CA ASN A 3 -11.76 -3.53 -3.31
C ASN A 3 -12.70 -4.64 -2.80
N PHE A 4 -12.84 -4.82 -1.49
CA PHE A 4 -13.70 -5.83 -0.88
C PHE A 4 -15.11 -5.30 -0.56
N LEU A 5 -15.26 -3.98 -0.47
CA LEU A 5 -16.55 -3.30 -0.32
C LEU A 5 -17.28 -3.13 -1.65
N ALA A 6 -16.55 -3.11 -2.77
CA ALA A 6 -17.13 -2.96 -4.10
C ALA A 6 -18.18 -4.04 -4.36
N GLY A 7 -19.42 -3.63 -4.64
CA GLY A 7 -20.54 -4.52 -4.92
C GLY A 7 -21.27 -5.09 -3.70
N GLN A 8 -20.80 -4.83 -2.47
CA GLN A 8 -21.52 -5.21 -1.26
C GLN A 8 -22.75 -4.31 -1.05
N ARG A 9 -23.84 -4.90 -0.54
CA ARG A 9 -25.03 -4.16 -0.10
C ARG A 9 -25.39 -4.62 1.30
N PHE A 10 -25.61 -3.67 2.18
CA PHE A 10 -25.96 -3.92 3.58
C PHE A 10 -27.38 -3.39 3.86
N GLN A 11 -28.15 -4.13 4.62
CA GLN A 11 -29.52 -3.77 4.98
C GLN A 11 -29.57 -2.85 6.21
N ASP A 12 -28.61 -3.01 7.13
CA ASP A 12 -28.53 -2.22 8.35
C ASP A 12 -27.08 -2.11 8.89
N VAL A 13 -26.93 -1.36 9.97
CA VAL A 13 -25.63 -1.13 10.63
C VAL A 13 -25.07 -2.38 11.32
N VAL A 14 -25.90 -3.34 11.69
CA VAL A 14 -25.47 -4.58 12.33
C VAL A 14 -24.75 -5.45 11.30
N GLU A 15 -25.27 -5.52 10.08
CA GLU A 15 -24.64 -6.22 8.96
C GLU A 15 -23.31 -5.57 8.57
N VAL A 16 -23.25 -4.23 8.51
CA VAL A 16 -21.99 -3.49 8.27
C VAL A 16 -20.96 -3.83 9.34
N ARG A 17 -21.35 -3.80 10.62
CA ARG A 17 -20.43 -4.07 11.73
C ARG A 17 -19.89 -5.49 11.67
N LYS A 18 -20.76 -6.47 11.46
CA LYS A 18 -20.35 -7.87 11.30
C LYS A 18 -19.39 -8.05 10.12
N TRP A 19 -19.69 -7.43 8.98
CA TRP A 19 -18.81 -7.49 7.81
C TRP A 19 -17.43 -6.90 8.09
N ILE A 20 -17.34 -5.78 8.82
CA ILE A 20 -16.06 -5.18 9.21
C ILE A 20 -15.29 -6.11 10.15
N ASP A 21 -15.96 -6.67 11.16
CA ASP A 21 -15.35 -7.60 12.11
C ASP A 21 -14.78 -8.84 11.39
N ASP A 22 -15.58 -9.45 10.51
CA ASP A 22 -15.17 -10.60 9.69
C ASP A 22 -14.03 -10.21 8.72
N PHE A 23 -14.09 -9.03 8.10
CA PHE A 23 -13.04 -8.56 7.20
C PHE A 23 -11.71 -8.40 7.92
N ILE A 24 -11.70 -7.78 9.10
CA ILE A 24 -10.48 -7.59 9.91
C ILE A 24 -9.95 -8.95 10.38
N ALA A 25 -10.81 -9.83 10.89
CA ALA A 25 -10.44 -11.17 11.33
C ALA A 25 -9.90 -12.05 10.19
N SER A 26 -10.31 -11.80 8.95
CA SER A 26 -9.82 -12.55 7.77
C SER A 26 -8.38 -12.22 7.37
N LYS A 27 -7.79 -11.12 7.88
CA LYS A 27 -6.46 -10.67 7.47
C LYS A 27 -5.37 -11.31 8.34
N PRO A 28 -4.29 -11.81 7.72
CA PRO A 28 -3.15 -12.32 8.47
C PRO A 28 -2.48 -11.16 9.24
N THR A 29 -1.87 -11.46 10.38
CA THR A 29 -1.17 -10.47 11.21
C THR A 29 -0.13 -9.65 10.43
N SER A 30 0.54 -10.28 9.44
CA SER A 30 1.51 -9.62 8.55
C SER A 30 0.91 -8.43 7.78
N PHE A 31 -0.37 -8.51 7.40
CA PHE A 31 -1.06 -7.44 6.68
C PHE A 31 -1.01 -6.10 7.44
N PHE A 32 -1.14 -6.15 8.77
CA PHE A 32 -1.06 -4.94 9.61
C PHE A 32 0.38 -4.49 9.85
N HIS A 33 1.33 -5.44 9.88
CA HIS A 33 2.76 -5.14 10.04
C HIS A 33 3.35 -4.47 8.80
N GLU A 34 2.91 -4.86 7.61
CA GLU A 34 3.39 -4.29 6.35
C GLU A 34 3.07 -2.79 6.23
N GLY A 35 1.90 -2.36 6.70
CA GLY A 35 1.55 -0.94 6.74
C GLY A 35 2.52 -0.12 7.60
N ASN A 36 2.90 -0.64 8.76
CA ASN A 36 3.88 0.00 9.65
C ASN A 36 5.29 -0.02 9.04
N ARG A 37 5.67 -1.12 8.37
CA ARG A 37 6.98 -1.26 7.72
C ARG A 37 7.18 -0.27 6.57
N LYS A 38 6.11 0.13 5.89
CA LYS A 38 6.16 1.12 4.80
C LYS A 38 6.25 2.58 5.27
N LEU A 39 6.04 2.86 6.56
CA LEU A 39 6.08 4.24 7.07
C LEU A 39 7.45 4.91 6.87
N PRO A 40 8.60 4.30 7.22
CA PRO A 40 9.91 4.92 7.00
C PRO A 40 10.14 5.33 5.54
N GLU A 41 9.77 4.47 4.60
CA GLU A 41 9.89 4.75 3.17
C GLU A 41 8.99 5.91 2.73
N ARG A 42 7.75 5.98 3.24
CA ARG A 42 6.86 7.12 2.99
C ARG A 42 7.41 8.42 3.59
N TRP A 43 7.98 8.37 4.80
CA TRP A 43 8.59 9.56 5.41
C TRP A 43 9.77 10.09 4.59
N GLN A 44 10.59 9.19 4.06
CA GLN A 44 11.68 9.55 3.16
C GLN A 44 11.15 10.27 1.90
N LYS A 45 10.10 9.73 1.28
CA LYS A 45 9.43 10.35 0.12
C LYS A 45 8.84 11.73 0.43
N VAL A 46 8.31 11.97 1.64
CA VAL A 46 7.83 13.31 2.08
C VAL A 46 8.99 14.31 2.09
N ILE A 47 10.17 13.90 2.55
CA ILE A 47 11.35 14.77 2.62
C ILE A 47 11.82 15.11 1.20
N GLU A 48 11.94 14.10 0.34
CA GLU A 48 12.35 14.25 -1.07
C GLU A 48 11.35 15.06 -1.90
N SER A 49 10.06 14.98 -1.58
CA SER A 49 9.02 15.76 -2.25
C SER A 49 8.87 17.18 -1.71
N GLU A 50 9.72 17.60 -0.76
CA GLU A 50 9.59 18.88 -0.03
C GLU A 50 8.20 19.06 0.59
N GLY A 51 7.61 17.98 1.09
CA GLY A 51 6.28 17.97 1.70
C GLY A 51 5.12 17.93 0.70
N LYS A 52 5.36 17.80 -0.60
CA LYS A 52 4.30 17.62 -1.61
C LYS A 52 3.74 16.19 -1.55
N TYR A 53 2.48 16.03 -1.94
CA TYR A 53 1.89 14.71 -2.11
C TYR A 53 2.65 13.92 -3.20
N PHE A 54 2.92 12.65 -2.91
CA PHE A 54 3.48 11.68 -3.84
C PHE A 54 2.54 10.49 -3.93
N ASP A 55 2.55 9.82 -5.08
CA ASP A 55 1.73 8.64 -5.34
C ASP A 55 2.60 7.38 -5.17
N ASP A 56 2.24 6.54 -4.21
CA ASP A 56 2.91 5.25 -3.97
C ASP A 56 2.81 4.31 -5.19
N SER A 57 1.83 4.49 -6.08
CA SER A 57 1.66 3.64 -7.27
C SER A 57 2.66 3.91 -8.40
N ILE A 58 3.34 5.05 -8.35
CA ILE A 58 4.31 5.47 -9.37
C ILE A 58 5.70 4.90 -9.06
N VAL A 59 6.08 4.87 -7.77
CA VAL A 59 7.43 4.59 -7.26
C VAL A 59 7.83 3.12 -7.24
N ASP A 60 6.87 2.17 -7.14
CA ASP A 60 7.18 0.74 -7.25
C ASP A 60 7.76 0.37 -8.64
N ASN A 61 7.49 1.16 -9.69
CA ASN A 61 8.08 0.97 -11.02
C ASN A 61 9.44 1.66 -11.21
N TYR A 62 9.76 2.73 -10.48
CA TYR A 62 11.03 3.46 -10.67
C TYR A 62 12.22 2.80 -9.98
N ALA A 63 12.01 2.15 -8.83
CA ALA A 63 13.06 1.38 -8.17
C ALA A 63 13.54 0.19 -9.04
N GLU A 64 12.63 -0.46 -9.77
CA GLU A 64 12.97 -1.52 -10.72
C GLU A 64 13.71 -0.96 -11.95
N LEU A 65 13.35 0.24 -12.41
CA LEU A 65 14.03 0.93 -13.51
C LEU A 65 15.42 1.50 -13.15
N GLU A 66 15.68 1.82 -11.88
CA GLU A 66 17.03 2.22 -11.41
C GLU A 66 17.95 1.01 -11.28
N VAL A 67 17.46 -0.12 -10.76
CA VAL A 67 18.22 -1.38 -10.71
C VAL A 67 18.58 -1.87 -12.12
N LEU A 68 17.66 -1.77 -13.08
CA LEU A 68 17.93 -2.15 -14.48
C LEU A 68 18.94 -1.22 -15.17
N LYS A 69 19.01 0.05 -14.79
CA LYS A 69 19.99 1.00 -15.36
C LYS A 69 21.41 0.80 -14.81
N GLU A 70 21.53 0.33 -13.56
CA GLU A 70 22.84 0.01 -12.98
C GLU A 70 23.43 -1.28 -13.57
N GLU A 71 22.61 -2.33 -13.78
CA GLU A 71 23.04 -3.60 -14.39
C GLU A 71 23.51 -3.46 -15.86
N ASP A 72 22.92 -2.55 -16.63
CA ASP A 72 23.34 -2.26 -18.01
C ASP A 72 24.66 -1.47 -18.09
N SER A 73 25.05 -0.78 -17.00
CA SER A 73 26.29 0.01 -16.95
C SER A 73 27.51 -0.79 -16.49
N GLU A 74 27.32 -1.83 -15.68
CA GLU A 74 28.39 -2.70 -15.20
C GLU A 74 28.75 -3.84 -16.18
N ASN A 75 27.91 -4.08 -17.20
CA ASN A 75 28.13 -5.11 -18.23
C ASN A 75 28.62 -4.57 -19.58
N SER A 76 29.07 -3.30 -19.66
CA SER A 76 29.68 -2.70 -20.86
C SER A 76 31.19 -2.49 -20.74
#